data_AF-A0A5C4S2C7-F1
#
_entry.id   AF-A0A5C4S2C7-F1
#
_cell.length_a   1.000
_cell.length_b   1.000
_cell.length_c   1.000
_cell.angle_alpha   90.00
_cell.angle_beta   90.00
_cell.angle_gamma   90.00
#
_symmetry.space_group_name_H-M   'P 1'
#
loop_
_entity.id
_entity.type
_entity.pdbx_description
1 polymer ?
#
loop_
_entity_poly.entity_id
_entity_poly.type
_entity_poly.pdbx_seq_one_letter_code
_entity_poly.pdbx_strand_id
1 'polypeptide(L)'
;MIDDLIRKIEKAVEASENWPEKGWPVTFGPRNIEVPDLKAAEALPREAVYRQEALNYWRQVRLTGGDTAAAGRKALEALRTGRLQAAADALYLCQYLEKPFEGHARTWIPLYEEFREFCIANN
;
A
#
# COMPACT_ATOMS: atom_id res chain seq x y z
N MET A 1 -16.33 3.66 17.01
CA MET A 1 -15.70 4.79 16.30
C MET A 1 -14.22 4.53 16.10
N ILE A 2 -13.39 4.49 17.15
CA ILE A 2 -11.96 4.17 16.99
C ILE A 2 -11.69 2.69 16.69
N ASP A 3 -12.46 1.76 17.26
CA ASP A 3 -12.28 0.31 16.99
C ASP A 3 -12.58 -0.07 15.53
N ASP A 4 -13.50 0.65 14.88
CA ASP A 4 -13.81 0.43 13.46
C ASP A 4 -12.65 0.93 12.58
N LEU A 5 -12.11 2.11 12.90
CA LEU A 5 -10.93 2.65 12.24
C LEU A 5 -9.71 1.72 12.41
N ILE A 6 -9.48 1.19 13.62
CA ILE A 6 -8.42 0.21 13.89
C ILE A 6 -8.57 -1.01 12.99
N ARG A 7 -9.78 -1.58 12.88
CA ARG A 7 -10.04 -2.74 12.00
C ARG A 7 -9.82 -2.42 10.52
N LYS A 8 -10.20 -1.21 10.08
CA LYS A 8 -9.95 -0.77 8.70
C LYS A 8 -8.45 -0.63 8.42
N ILE A 9 -7.69 -0.08 9.36
CA ILE A 9 -6.23 0.04 9.26
C ILE A 9 -5.57 -1.33 9.25
N GLU A 10 -6.01 -2.29 10.08
CA GLU A 10 -5.52 -3.67 10.06
C GLU A 10 -5.69 -4.32 8.69
N LYS A 11 -6.87 -4.16 8.08
CA LYS A 11 -7.13 -4.63 6.71
C LYS A 11 -6.27 -3.92 5.67
N ALA A 12 -6.02 -2.62 5.83
CA ALA A 12 -5.17 -1.85 4.93
C ALA A 12 -3.71 -2.29 5.01
N VAL A 13 -3.20 -2.58 6.22
CA VAL A 13 -1.87 -3.18 6.43
C VAL A 13 -1.78 -4.50 5.66
N GLU A 14 -2.71 -5.42 5.88
CA GLU A 14 -2.72 -6.71 5.20
C GLU A 14 -2.81 -6.54 3.67
N ALA A 15 -3.63 -5.61 3.18
CA ALA A 15 -3.74 -5.33 1.76
C ALA A 15 -2.41 -4.85 1.16
N SER A 16 -1.72 -3.93 1.84
CA SER A 16 -0.42 -3.40 1.40
C SER A 16 0.70 -4.44 1.41
N GLU A 17 0.71 -5.36 2.38
CA GLU A 17 1.68 -6.47 2.38
C GLU A 17 1.50 -7.40 1.19
N ASN A 18 0.25 -7.57 0.75
CA ASN A 18 -0.12 -8.48 -0.33
C ASN A 18 -0.19 -7.79 -1.71
N TRP A 19 0.26 -6.53 -1.86
CA TRP A 19 0.30 -5.86 -3.16
C TRP A 19 1.08 -6.64 -4.24
N PRO A 20 2.27 -7.22 -3.98
CA PRO A 20 3.00 -7.92 -5.03
C PRO A 20 2.37 -9.28 -5.41
N GLU A 21 1.56 -9.89 -4.53
CA GLU A 21 0.86 -11.14 -4.78
C GLU A 21 -0.54 -10.95 -5.38
N LYS A 22 -1.32 -9.99 -4.88
CA LYS A 22 -2.65 -9.67 -5.43
C LYS A 22 -2.54 -8.93 -6.75
N GLY A 23 -1.56 -8.03 -6.82
CA GLY A 23 -1.23 -7.30 -8.02
C GLY A 23 -2.39 -6.51 -8.63
N TRP A 24 -2.18 -6.09 -9.86
CA TRP A 24 -3.11 -5.32 -10.69
C TRP A 24 -2.65 -5.37 -12.15
N PRO A 25 -3.55 -5.18 -13.13
CA PRO A 25 -3.23 -5.28 -14.54
C PRO A 25 -2.35 -4.10 -14.98
N VAL A 26 -1.04 -4.30 -14.91
CA VAL A 26 -0.03 -3.40 -15.47
C VAL A 26 0.62 -4.09 -16.67
N THR A 27 0.93 -3.29 -17.68
CA THR A 27 1.47 -3.78 -18.95
C THR A 27 2.91 -3.30 -19.16
N PHE A 28 3.71 -4.13 -19.83
CA PHE A 28 5.12 -3.86 -20.09
C PHE A 28 5.52 -4.09 -21.54
N GLY A 29 6.54 -3.35 -21.97
CA GLY A 29 7.12 -3.45 -23.31
C GLY A 29 6.23 -2.95 -24.45
N PRO A 30 6.73 -3.00 -25.70
CA PRO A 30 6.09 -2.36 -26.86
C PRO A 30 4.78 -3.03 -27.31
N ARG A 31 4.47 -4.23 -26.78
CA ARG A 31 3.23 -4.96 -27.07
C ARG A 31 2.22 -4.91 -25.92
N ASN A 32 2.47 -4.08 -24.90
CA ASN A 32 1.61 -3.95 -23.71
C ASN A 32 1.29 -5.32 -23.09
N ILE A 33 2.31 -6.14 -22.85
CA ILE A 33 2.11 -7.46 -22.24
C ILE A 33 1.72 -7.27 -20.79
N GLU A 34 0.54 -7.76 -20.44
CA GLU A 34 0.05 -7.72 -19.07
C GLU A 34 0.87 -8.64 -18.17
N VAL A 35 1.36 -8.10 -17.06
CA VAL A 35 2.08 -8.84 -16.03
C VAL A 35 1.46 -8.44 -14.70
N PRO A 36 0.43 -9.17 -14.24
CA PRO A 36 -0.47 -8.70 -13.21
C PRO A 36 0.11 -8.74 -11.80
N ASP A 37 1.21 -9.47 -11.57
CA ASP A 37 1.81 -9.65 -10.24
C ASP A 37 3.30 -10.01 -10.32
N LEU A 38 3.96 -10.08 -9.15
CA LEU A 38 5.39 -10.41 -9.07
C LEU A 38 5.69 -11.83 -9.59
N LYS A 39 4.79 -12.79 -9.36
CA LYS A 39 4.98 -14.18 -9.79
C LYS A 39 4.93 -14.29 -11.32
N ALA A 40 4.04 -13.55 -11.97
CA ALA A 40 3.97 -13.44 -13.41
C ALA A 40 5.25 -12.81 -13.98
N ALA A 41 5.79 -11.78 -13.33
CA ALA A 41 7.05 -11.16 -13.73
C ALA A 41 8.25 -12.12 -13.61
N GLU A 42 8.27 -12.96 -12.58
CA GLU A 42 9.28 -14.00 -12.38
C GLU A 42 9.15 -15.15 -13.39
N ALA A 43 7.93 -15.45 -13.85
CA ALA A 43 7.64 -16.50 -14.83
C ALA A 43 7.95 -16.11 -16.28
N LEU A 44 8.19 -14.82 -16.58
CA LEU A 44 8.54 -14.39 -17.93
C LEU A 44 9.79 -15.12 -18.45
N PRO A 45 9.96 -15.31 -19.78
CA PRO A 45 11.20 -15.84 -20.35
C PRO A 45 12.40 -14.92 -20.09
N ARG A 46 13.61 -15.47 -19.94
CA ARG A 46 14.83 -14.66 -19.67
C ARG A 46 15.18 -13.73 -20.83
N GLU A 47 14.78 -14.10 -22.03
CA GLU A 47 15.01 -13.42 -23.30
C GLU A 47 13.99 -12.29 -23.53
N ALA A 48 12.94 -12.19 -22.71
CA ALA A 48 11.95 -11.15 -22.84
C ALA A 48 12.56 -9.79 -22.47
N VAL A 49 12.65 -8.88 -23.44
CA VAL A 49 13.28 -7.56 -23.30
C VAL A 49 12.66 -6.72 -22.15
N TYR A 50 11.38 -6.90 -21.88
CA TYR A 50 10.62 -6.19 -20.84
C TYR A 50 10.63 -6.90 -19.47
N ARG A 51 11.25 -8.09 -19.36
CA ARG A 51 11.28 -8.84 -18.09
C ARG A 51 11.88 -8.04 -16.95
N GLN A 52 13.01 -7.39 -17.20
CA GLN A 52 13.72 -6.66 -16.16
C GLN A 52 12.92 -5.46 -15.66
N GLU A 53 12.21 -4.79 -16.57
CA GLU A 53 11.29 -3.70 -16.24
C GLU A 53 10.14 -4.20 -15.35
N ALA A 54 9.47 -5.28 -15.76
CA ALA A 54 8.39 -5.88 -14.99
C ALA A 54 8.85 -6.35 -13.60
N LEU A 55 10.01 -7.01 -13.51
CA LEU A 55 10.58 -7.43 -12.24
C LEU A 55 10.94 -6.27 -11.33
N ASN A 56 11.52 -5.20 -11.89
CA ASN A 56 11.89 -4.02 -11.11
C ASN A 56 10.64 -3.33 -10.56
N TYR A 57 9.60 -3.19 -11.38
CA TYR A 57 8.32 -2.63 -10.96
C TYR A 57 7.73 -3.42 -9.79
N TRP A 58 7.55 -4.74 -9.94
CA TRP A 58 6.93 -5.56 -8.91
C TRP A 58 7.78 -5.70 -7.64
N ARG A 59 9.11 -5.63 -7.75
CA ARG A 59 10.00 -5.55 -6.59
C ARG A 59 9.86 -4.20 -5.87
N GLN A 60 9.71 -3.10 -6.60
CA GLN A 60 9.42 -1.80 -6.02
C GLN A 60 8.08 -1.84 -5.29
N VAL A 61 7.04 -2.41 -5.89
CA VAL A 61 5.72 -2.61 -5.27
C VAL A 61 5.85 -3.41 -3.97
N ARG A 62 6.61 -4.50 -3.96
CA ARG A 62 6.86 -5.29 -2.74
C ARG A 62 7.54 -4.48 -1.64
N LEU A 63 8.58 -3.72 -1.97
CA LEU A 63 9.30 -2.90 -1.00
C LEU A 63 8.39 -1.81 -0.43
N THR A 64 7.72 -1.05 -1.30
CA THR A 64 6.82 0.02 -0.87
C THR A 64 5.60 -0.52 -0.12
N GLY A 65 5.05 -1.67 -0.52
CA GLY A 65 3.96 -2.35 0.19
C GLY A 65 4.37 -2.75 1.62
N GLY A 66 5.58 -3.31 1.77
CA GLY A 66 6.17 -3.62 3.07
C GLY A 66 6.41 -2.39 3.95
N ASP A 67 6.95 -1.31 3.37
CA ASP A 67 7.16 -0.04 4.09
C ASP A 67 5.84 0.61 4.51
N THR A 68 4.84 0.59 3.63
CA THR A 68 3.48 1.07 3.90
C THR A 68 2.84 0.27 5.04
N ALA A 69 2.94 -1.05 4.99
CA ALA A 69 2.43 -1.92 6.05
C ALA A 69 3.13 -1.70 7.39
N ALA A 70 4.46 -1.49 7.38
CA ALA A 70 5.22 -1.17 8.58
C ALA A 70 4.80 0.17 9.19
N ALA A 71 4.55 1.19 8.36
CA ALA A 71 3.99 2.46 8.82
C ALA A 71 2.57 2.29 9.37
N GLY A 72 1.71 1.50 8.72
CA GLY A 72 0.37 1.21 9.21
C GLY A 72 0.35 0.49 10.56
N ARG A 73 1.30 -0.43 10.80
CA ARG A 73 1.49 -1.05 12.13
C ARG A 73 1.87 -0.03 13.21
N LYS A 74 2.72 0.95 12.88
CA LYS A 74 3.05 2.05 13.81
C LYS A 74 1.81 2.91 14.10
N ALA A 75 0.95 3.15 13.12
CA ALA A 75 -0.33 3.84 13.33
C ALA A 75 -1.23 3.06 14.30
N LEU A 76 -1.35 1.73 14.13
CA LEU A 76 -2.12 0.86 15.03
C LEU A 76 -1.60 0.91 16.47
N GLU A 77 -0.29 0.83 16.67
CA GLU A 77 0.32 0.94 18.00
C GLU A 77 0.05 2.31 18.63
N ALA A 78 0.19 3.39 17.86
CA ALA A 78 -0.09 4.74 18.30
C ALA A 78 -1.57 4.94 18.70
N LEU A 79 -2.51 4.42 17.91
CA LEU A 79 -3.94 4.47 18.22
C LEU A 79 -4.27 3.71 19.51
N ARG A 80 -3.72 2.50 19.69
CA ARG A 80 -3.93 1.68 20.89
C ARG A 80 -3.36 2.32 22.17
N THR A 81 -2.32 3.13 22.02
CA THR A 81 -1.68 3.86 23.13
C THR A 81 -2.18 5.30 23.31
N GLY A 82 -3.18 5.72 22.51
CA GLY A 82 -3.78 7.07 22.59
C GLY A 82 -2.89 8.19 22.03
N ARG A 83 -1.82 7.87 21.29
CA ARG A 83 -0.89 8.85 20.70
C ARG A 83 -1.39 9.33 19.35
N LEU A 84 -2.42 10.19 19.35
CA LEU A 84 -3.10 10.63 18.14
C LEU A 84 -2.16 11.31 17.12
N GLN A 85 -1.21 12.14 17.54
CA GLN A 85 -0.26 12.77 16.62
C GLN A 85 0.62 11.74 15.90
N ALA A 86 1.14 10.75 16.64
CA ALA A 86 1.97 9.70 16.05
C ALA A 86 1.15 8.81 15.09
N ALA A 87 -0.13 8.60 15.38
CA ALA A 87 -1.04 7.92 14.46
C ALA A 87 -1.27 8.75 13.18
N ALA A 88 -1.43 10.07 13.31
CA ALA A 88 -1.58 11.00 12.19
C ALA A 88 -0.36 10.94 11.25
N ASP A 89 0.84 11.05 11.82
CA ASP A 89 2.09 11.06 11.05
C ASP A 89 2.31 9.73 10.33
N ALA A 90 2.01 8.61 11.00
CA ALA A 90 2.12 7.27 10.43
C ALA A 90 1.10 7.03 9.31
N LEU A 91 -0.17 7.43 9.48
CA LEU A 91 -1.19 7.33 8.42
C LEU A 91 -0.88 8.26 7.24
N TYR A 92 -0.34 9.45 7.51
CA TYR A 92 0.13 10.37 6.48
C TYR A 92 1.25 9.74 5.64
N LEU A 93 2.20 9.05 6.28
CA LEU A 93 3.25 8.34 5.56
C LEU A 93 2.67 7.22 4.68
N CYS A 94 1.67 6.48 5.16
CA CYS A 94 1.05 5.40 4.38
C CYS A 94 0.42 5.93 3.08
N GLN A 95 -0.36 7.02 3.13
CA GLN A 95 -0.90 7.60 1.90
C GLN A 95 0.20 8.13 0.97
N TYR A 96 1.30 8.66 1.51
CA TYR A 96 2.40 9.17 0.70
C TYR A 96 3.09 8.04 -0.07
N LEU A 97 3.28 6.89 0.58
CA LEU A 97 3.87 5.70 -0.03
C LEU A 97 2.92 5.03 -1.04
N GLU A 98 1.60 5.17 -0.87
CA GLU A 98 0.61 4.67 -1.83
C GLU A 98 0.52 5.53 -3.10
N LYS A 99 0.93 6.81 -3.07
CA LYS A 99 0.83 7.75 -4.21
C LYS A 99 1.28 7.21 -5.57
N PRO A 100 2.46 6.54 -5.69
CA PRO A 100 2.91 6.00 -6.97
C PRO A 100 1.96 4.96 -7.57
N PHE A 101 1.07 4.39 -6.75
CA PHE A 101 0.14 3.34 -7.11
C PHE A 101 -1.33 3.77 -6.99
N GLU A 102 -1.63 5.07 -6.85
CA GLU A 102 -2.99 5.62 -6.70
C GLU A 102 -3.97 5.19 -7.82
N GLY A 103 -3.47 4.79 -8.99
CA GLY A 103 -4.27 4.20 -10.06
C GLY A 103 -4.83 2.81 -9.76
N HIS A 104 -4.25 2.11 -8.78
CA HIS A 104 -4.51 0.71 -8.47
C HIS A 104 -4.80 0.45 -6.98
N ALA A 105 -4.19 1.23 -6.09
CA ALA A 105 -4.39 1.17 -4.63
C ALA A 105 -4.84 2.56 -4.12
N ARG A 106 -5.97 2.61 -3.40
CA ARG A 106 -6.54 3.86 -2.84
C ARG A 106 -7.04 3.66 -1.41
N THR A 107 -6.31 2.87 -0.65
CA THR A 107 -6.75 2.42 0.68
C THR A 107 -6.44 3.45 1.75
N TRP A 108 -5.30 4.15 1.63
CA TRP A 108 -4.75 4.93 2.74
C TRP A 108 -5.23 6.38 2.77
N ILE A 109 -5.53 6.98 1.61
CA ILE A 109 -6.09 8.34 1.55
C ILE A 109 -7.42 8.44 2.30
N PRO A 110 -8.44 7.59 2.02
CA PRO A 110 -9.72 7.67 2.72
C PRO A 110 -9.58 7.40 4.23
N LEU A 111 -8.67 6.51 4.63
CA LEU A 111 -8.43 6.20 6.04
C LEU A 111 -7.77 7.35 6.79
N TYR A 112 -6.87 8.08 6.14
CA TYR A 112 -6.28 9.27 6.72
C TYR A 112 -7.32 10.38 6.90
N GLU A 113 -8.19 10.58 5.91
CA GLU A 113 -9.30 11.55 6.00
C GLU A 113 -10.26 11.20 7.13
N GLU A 114 -10.71 9.94 7.21
CA GLU A 114 -11.58 9.44 8.28
C GLU A 114 -10.94 9.61 9.67
N PHE A 115 -9.64 9.33 9.80
CA PHE A 115 -8.90 9.55 11.05
C PHE A 115 -8.84 11.04 11.43
N ARG A 116 -8.66 11.95 10.46
CA ARG A 116 -8.64 13.39 10.74
C ARG A 116 -10.00 13.90 11.20
N GLU A 117 -11.08 13.44 10.58
CA GLU A 117 -12.44 13.74 11.02
C GLU A 117 -12.70 13.24 12.44
N PHE A 118 -12.25 12.03 12.76
CA PHE A 118 -12.29 11.49 14.12
C PHE A 118 -11.55 12.40 15.10
N CYS A 119 -10.35 12.89 14.76
CA CYS A 119 -9.60 13.80 15.64
C CYS A 119 -10.33 15.13 15.85
N ILE A 120 -10.94 15.71 14.81
CA ILE A 120 -11.68 16.97 14.90
C ILE A 120 -12.93 16.81 15.77
N ALA A 121 -13.65 15.68 15.65
CA ALA A 121 -14.87 15.43 16.40
C ALA A 121 -14.64 15.15 17.91
N ASN A 122 -13.41 14.83 18.31
CA ASN A 122 -13.05 14.46 19.69
C ASN A 122 -12.09 15.47 20.36
N ASN A 123 -11.91 16.65 19.77
CA ASN A 123 -11.13 17.77 20.30
C ASN A 123 -12.07 18.91 20.73
#